data_AF-A0A2E7MKK3-F1
#
_entry.id   AF-A0A2E7MKK3-F1
#
_cell.length_a   1.000
_cell.length_b   1.000
_cell.length_c   1.000
_cell.angle_alpha   90.00
_cell.angle_beta   90.00
_cell.angle_gamma   90.00
#
_symmetry.space_group_name_H-M   'P 1'
#
loop_
_entity.id
_entity.type
_entity.pdbx_description
1 polymer ?
#
loop_
_entity_poly.entity_id
_entity_poly.type
_entity_poly.pdbx_seq_one_letter_code
_entity_poly.pdbx_strand_id
1 'polypeptide(L)'
;MKKLVCCLVQILYPALLCWLLVGCADPVERDIQRLGGGGAEAEAARKRLERLKPIDKMTLVRAFRDKEHPAIARLQMVEIFHKLYLQEEDRRILAALIEGLNDPAAAVGAGAARILGELRQELAVAPLVDQLAGEGDDAARFQMLVALEILSGEEGPQPFSRKISTAKISQTDKMRFTRTLAQFHRETLSDSLRSKTLEWLEVLAAEQADSASSWVQKGDRQWAERTLLEARDLIPDSKNINWQLGRFYADNRQLDKGLENMKKAALLAQAPSLSAPPLIDGNLEEPAWRKVTPLTRFYRCLWNLRAYPVEDRAEIFLGYYDDELYIGFKGYEPSTHNLRAATTGRDDRKITRDDCIEIFLDVNHDHTTYFHIMANSRGAIADQYNEGLNRHGNLEWNGDIAAATALTDTTWIIEMRLPAHRLNSNRIRPGDIWGFNFSWIRVANSPTYAQWAPTYGNAHRPDRFGFLQFN
;
A
#
# COMPACT_ATOMS: atom_id res chain seq x y z
N MET A 1 -81.96 -56.04 31.47
CA MET A 1 -82.25 -55.14 32.61
C MET A 1 -81.13 -54.10 32.66
N LYS A 2 -81.29 -52.92 32.05
CA LYS A 2 -81.63 -51.62 32.70
C LYS A 2 -80.60 -51.25 33.80
N LYS A 3 -79.86 -50.14 33.81
CA LYS A 3 -80.08 -48.73 33.36
C LYS A 3 -78.71 -48.04 33.09
N LEU A 4 -78.48 -47.20 32.06
CA LEU A 4 -78.96 -45.82 31.77
C LEU A 4 -78.33 -44.72 32.65
N VAL A 5 -77.38 -43.97 32.09
CA VAL A 5 -77.07 -42.50 32.18
C VAL A 5 -75.90 -42.29 31.17
N CYS A 6 -75.79 -41.33 30.26
CA CYS A 6 -76.67 -40.38 29.58
C CYS A 6 -75.80 -39.80 28.42
N CYS A 7 -76.44 -39.12 27.47
CA CYS A 7 -75.88 -38.55 26.24
C CYS A 7 -74.79 -37.47 26.40
N LEU A 8 -74.18 -37.13 25.24
CA LEU A 8 -73.34 -35.96 24.92
C LEU A 8 -71.88 -36.12 25.41
N VAL A 9 -70.83 -36.11 24.58
CA VAL A 9 -70.46 -35.09 23.59
C VAL A 9 -69.53 -35.73 22.53
N GLN A 10 -69.98 -35.78 21.28
CA GLN A 10 -69.09 -35.73 20.11
C GLN A 10 -68.52 -34.30 20.02
N ILE A 11 -67.30 -34.19 19.47
CA ILE A 11 -66.52 -32.97 19.15
C ILE A 11 -65.43 -32.67 20.20
N LEU A 12 -64.22 -33.21 19.96
CA LEU A 12 -62.89 -32.61 20.22
C LEU A 12 -61.80 -33.70 20.34
N TYR A 13 -61.54 -34.46 19.27
CA TYR A 13 -60.29 -35.21 19.13
C TYR A 13 -59.83 -35.20 17.66
N PRO A 14 -59.29 -34.06 17.20
CA PRO A 14 -58.04 -34.16 16.45
C PRO A 14 -56.97 -33.14 16.89
N ALA A 15 -57.14 -32.47 18.05
CA ALA A 15 -56.20 -31.41 18.48
C ALA A 15 -55.00 -31.90 19.30
N LEU A 16 -54.98 -33.16 19.78
CA LEU A 16 -53.93 -33.64 20.69
C LEU A 16 -52.79 -34.44 20.04
N LEU A 17 -52.85 -34.72 18.72
CA LEU A 17 -51.77 -35.42 18.02
C LEU A 17 -50.73 -34.50 17.36
N CYS A 18 -50.93 -33.18 17.41
CA CYS A 18 -50.03 -32.21 16.75
C CYS A 18 -49.01 -31.54 17.68
N TRP A 19 -49.02 -31.83 18.99
CA TRP A 19 -48.16 -31.17 19.98
C TRP A 19 -47.06 -32.05 20.59
N LEU A 20 -46.92 -33.31 20.15
CA LEU A 20 -45.91 -34.24 20.68
C LEU A 20 -44.68 -34.45 19.77
N LEU A 21 -44.55 -33.71 18.66
CA LEU A 21 -43.38 -33.80 17.76
C LEU A 21 -42.36 -32.66 17.91
N VAL A 22 -42.58 -31.70 18.80
CA VAL A 22 -41.66 -30.55 19.00
C VAL A 22 -40.48 -30.88 19.94
N GLY A 23 -40.48 -32.06 20.58
CA GLY A 23 -39.53 -32.42 21.64
C GLY A 23 -38.24 -33.15 21.23
N CYS A 24 -38.08 -33.56 19.96
CA CYS A 24 -36.97 -34.43 19.53
C CYS A 24 -35.95 -33.76 18.60
N ALA A 25 -35.85 -32.42 18.60
CA ALA A 25 -34.75 -31.77 17.92
C ALA A 25 -33.43 -32.04 18.67
N ASP A 26 -32.44 -32.55 17.94
CA ASP A 26 -31.06 -32.73 18.37
C ASP A 26 -30.60 -31.47 19.16
N PRO A 27 -29.94 -31.62 20.33
CA PRO A 27 -29.43 -30.47 21.10
C PRO A 27 -28.64 -29.45 20.25
N VAL A 28 -27.89 -29.92 19.25
CA VAL A 28 -27.12 -29.09 18.32
C VAL A 28 -28.05 -28.29 17.41
N GLU A 29 -29.10 -28.91 16.89
CA GLU A 29 -30.10 -28.28 16.02
C GLU A 29 -30.86 -27.16 16.76
N ARG A 30 -31.19 -27.38 18.03
CA ARG A 30 -31.82 -26.34 18.87
C ARG A 30 -30.90 -25.15 19.10
N ASP A 31 -29.61 -25.38 19.31
CA ASP A 31 -28.65 -24.30 19.47
C ASP A 31 -28.39 -23.56 18.15
N ILE A 32 -28.42 -24.26 17.00
CA ILE A 32 -28.37 -23.65 15.66
C ILE A 32 -29.56 -22.70 15.44
N GLN A 33 -30.78 -23.13 15.75
CA GLN A 33 -31.98 -22.30 15.60
C GLN A 33 -31.93 -21.01 16.42
N ARG A 34 -31.25 -21.04 17.57
CA ARG A 34 -31.09 -19.87 18.45
C ARG A 34 -30.10 -18.83 17.91
N LEU A 35 -29.19 -19.19 17.00
CA LEU A 35 -28.18 -18.25 16.49
C LEU A 35 -28.79 -17.05 15.76
N GLY A 36 -29.99 -17.19 15.18
CA GLY A 36 -30.66 -16.10 14.48
C GLY A 36 -31.33 -15.05 15.39
N GLY A 37 -31.58 -15.38 16.66
CA GLY A 37 -32.42 -14.56 17.55
C GLY A 37 -31.68 -13.47 18.35
N GLY A 38 -30.35 -13.51 18.40
CA GLY A 38 -29.54 -12.60 19.22
C GLY A 38 -29.75 -12.77 20.74
N GLY A 39 -29.13 -11.89 21.54
CA GLY A 39 -29.30 -11.88 22.99
C GLY A 39 -28.60 -13.02 23.75
N ALA A 40 -28.96 -13.17 25.03
CA ALA A 40 -28.28 -14.08 25.95
C ALA A 40 -28.41 -15.57 25.56
N GLU A 41 -29.55 -15.97 24.99
CA GLU A 41 -29.77 -17.35 24.56
C GLU A 41 -28.93 -17.72 23.34
N ALA A 42 -28.83 -16.83 22.35
CA ALA A 42 -27.98 -17.01 21.18
C ALA A 42 -26.50 -17.09 21.58
N GLU A 43 -26.05 -16.25 22.52
CA GLU A 43 -24.68 -16.27 23.02
C GLU A 43 -24.38 -17.57 23.80
N ALA A 44 -25.32 -18.05 24.61
CA ALA A 44 -25.19 -19.32 25.31
C ALA A 44 -25.14 -20.50 24.33
N ALA A 45 -25.96 -20.48 23.27
CA ALA A 45 -25.94 -21.46 22.20
C ALA A 45 -24.61 -21.45 21.46
N ARG A 46 -24.11 -20.27 21.06
CA ARG A 46 -22.80 -20.10 20.42
C ARG A 46 -21.68 -20.72 21.27
N LYS A 47 -21.60 -20.41 22.56
CA LYS A 47 -20.57 -20.98 23.46
C LYS A 47 -20.61 -22.51 23.54
N ARG A 48 -21.79 -23.13 23.45
CA ARG A 48 -21.93 -24.59 23.40
C ARG A 48 -21.47 -25.14 22.05
N LEU A 49 -21.84 -24.50 20.95
CA LEU A 49 -21.45 -24.89 19.59
C LEU A 49 -19.94 -24.75 19.33
N GLU A 50 -19.26 -23.81 20.00
CA GLU A 50 -17.79 -23.65 19.94
C GLU A 50 -16.99 -24.79 20.60
N ARG A 51 -17.67 -25.74 21.27
CA ARG A 51 -17.06 -26.88 21.98
C ARG A 51 -17.61 -28.22 21.48
N LEU A 52 -18.16 -28.25 20.26
CA LEU A 52 -18.73 -29.46 19.67
C LEU A 52 -17.69 -30.56 19.53
N LYS A 53 -18.12 -31.79 19.83
CA LYS A 53 -17.32 -33.00 19.59
C LYS A 53 -17.22 -33.26 18.08
N PRO A 54 -16.18 -33.98 17.60
CA PRO A 54 -15.96 -34.23 16.17
C PRO A 54 -17.16 -34.81 15.40
N ILE A 55 -18.00 -35.61 16.06
CA ILE A 55 -19.18 -36.24 15.45
C ILE A 55 -20.31 -35.24 15.20
N ASP A 56 -20.44 -34.24 16.06
CA ASP A 56 -21.54 -33.26 16.04
C ASP A 56 -21.26 -32.07 15.10
N LYS A 57 -19.99 -31.85 14.72
CA LYS A 57 -19.58 -30.81 13.77
C LYS A 57 -20.25 -30.96 12.41
N MET A 58 -20.60 -32.18 12.00
CA MET A 58 -21.27 -32.44 10.72
C MET A 58 -22.66 -31.81 10.66
N THR A 59 -23.39 -31.78 11.77
CA THR A 59 -24.72 -31.15 11.84
C THR A 59 -24.59 -29.64 11.60
N LEU A 60 -23.59 -29.00 12.22
CA LEU A 60 -23.30 -27.59 12.02
C LEU A 60 -22.88 -27.27 10.57
N VAL A 61 -22.04 -28.12 9.96
CA VAL A 61 -21.62 -27.98 8.55
C VAL A 61 -22.82 -28.11 7.60
N ARG A 62 -23.74 -29.04 7.85
CA ARG A 62 -24.96 -29.19 7.04
C ARG A 62 -25.88 -27.97 7.18
N ALA A 63 -26.09 -27.48 8.40
CA ALA A 63 -26.89 -26.28 8.64
C ALA A 63 -26.30 -25.03 7.98
N PHE A 64 -24.97 -24.88 7.94
CA PHE A 64 -24.35 -23.76 7.23
C PHE A 64 -24.58 -23.82 5.70
N ARG A 65 -24.60 -25.03 5.13
CA ARG A 65 -24.84 -25.24 3.70
C ARG A 65 -26.29 -25.01 3.30
N ASP A 66 -27.22 -25.23 4.20
CA ASP A 66 -28.64 -24.96 3.98
C ASP A 66 -28.90 -23.45 3.98
N LYS A 67 -29.26 -22.94 2.79
CA LYS A 67 -29.47 -21.51 2.54
C LYS A 67 -30.82 -20.99 3.06
N GLU A 68 -31.70 -21.88 3.52
CA GLU A 68 -32.95 -21.52 4.18
C GLU A 68 -32.72 -21.01 5.62
N HIS A 69 -31.60 -21.34 6.26
CA HIS A 69 -31.26 -20.77 7.56
C HIS A 69 -31.04 -19.25 7.46
N PRO A 70 -31.40 -18.44 8.47
CA PRO A 70 -31.17 -16.99 8.42
C PRO A 70 -29.70 -16.62 8.20
N ALA A 71 -29.43 -15.59 7.39
CA ALA A 71 -28.06 -15.13 7.11
C ALA A 71 -27.27 -14.77 8.38
N ILE A 72 -27.93 -14.18 9.38
CA ILE A 72 -27.33 -13.88 10.69
C ILE A 72 -26.83 -15.16 11.37
N ALA A 73 -27.62 -16.23 11.34
CA ALA A 73 -27.24 -17.51 11.91
C ALA A 73 -26.05 -18.11 11.16
N ARG A 74 -26.08 -18.11 9.82
CA ARG A 74 -24.95 -18.58 8.99
C ARG A 74 -23.67 -17.79 9.24
N LEU A 75 -23.76 -16.47 9.42
CA LEU A 75 -22.61 -15.65 9.80
C LEU A 75 -22.05 -16.02 11.19
N GLN A 76 -22.91 -16.29 12.18
CA GLN A 76 -22.45 -16.80 13.47
C GLN A 76 -21.78 -18.17 13.34
N MET A 77 -22.26 -19.05 12.45
CA MET A 77 -21.63 -20.34 12.16
C MET A 77 -20.22 -20.17 11.60
N VAL A 78 -19.96 -19.17 10.74
CA VAL A 78 -18.61 -18.84 10.25
C VAL A 78 -17.67 -18.53 11.43
N GLU A 79 -18.12 -17.74 12.41
CA GLU A 79 -17.33 -17.44 13.61
C GLU A 79 -17.06 -18.68 14.48
N ILE A 80 -18.04 -19.57 14.58
CA ILE A 80 -17.90 -20.84 15.31
C ILE A 80 -16.90 -21.74 14.58
N PHE A 81 -16.97 -21.82 13.25
CA PHE A 81 -16.04 -22.58 12.41
C PHE A 81 -14.59 -22.15 12.61
N HIS A 82 -14.32 -20.85 12.76
CA HIS A 82 -12.97 -20.37 13.07
C HIS A 82 -12.41 -21.04 14.32
N LYS A 83 -13.15 -20.99 15.44
CA LYS A 83 -12.72 -21.60 16.71
C LYS A 83 -12.58 -23.11 16.63
N LEU A 84 -13.53 -23.79 15.99
CA LEU A 84 -13.51 -25.25 15.85
C LEU A 84 -12.38 -25.72 14.94
N TYR A 85 -12.03 -24.96 13.90
CA TYR A 85 -10.93 -25.28 13.00
C TYR A 85 -9.58 -25.12 13.71
N LEU A 86 -9.38 -24.06 14.51
CA LEU A 86 -8.15 -23.88 15.30
C LEU A 86 -7.89 -25.02 16.30
N GLN A 87 -8.92 -25.76 16.71
CA GLN A 87 -8.77 -26.87 17.67
C GLN A 87 -8.33 -28.18 17.01
N GLU A 88 -8.80 -28.48 15.80
CA GLU A 88 -8.69 -29.82 15.20
C GLU A 88 -8.39 -29.85 13.70
N GLU A 89 -8.31 -28.69 13.02
CA GLU A 89 -8.07 -28.57 11.57
C GLU A 89 -9.01 -29.43 10.71
N ASP A 90 -10.28 -29.49 11.09
CA ASP A 90 -11.28 -30.29 10.39
C ASP A 90 -11.49 -29.79 8.95
N ARG A 91 -11.00 -30.55 7.97
CA ARG A 91 -11.10 -30.23 6.53
C ARG A 91 -12.53 -30.02 6.04
N ARG A 92 -13.53 -30.58 6.73
CA ARG A 92 -14.94 -30.40 6.37
C ARG A 92 -15.41 -28.98 6.68
N ILE A 93 -14.90 -28.40 7.76
CA ILE A 93 -15.13 -26.99 8.12
C ILE A 93 -14.44 -26.08 7.09
N LEU A 94 -13.20 -26.40 6.70
CA LEU A 94 -12.51 -25.66 5.63
C LEU A 94 -13.30 -25.68 4.31
N ALA A 95 -13.78 -26.84 3.89
CA ALA A 95 -14.62 -26.96 2.69
C ALA A 95 -15.91 -26.12 2.82
N ALA A 96 -16.57 -26.15 3.98
CA ALA A 96 -17.75 -25.32 4.23
C ALA A 96 -17.43 -23.83 4.15
N LEU A 97 -16.31 -23.36 4.71
CA LEU A 97 -15.88 -21.97 4.60
C LEU A 97 -15.61 -21.56 3.14
N ILE A 98 -14.96 -22.43 2.35
CA ILE A 98 -14.73 -22.17 0.91
C ILE A 98 -16.05 -22.07 0.15
N GLU A 99 -17.00 -22.98 0.39
CA GLU A 99 -18.35 -22.91 -0.19
C GLU A 99 -19.10 -21.64 0.26
N GLY A 100 -18.83 -21.19 1.49
CA GLY A 100 -19.37 -19.98 2.09
C GLY A 100 -18.99 -18.69 1.36
N LEU A 101 -17.90 -18.68 0.58
CA LEU A 101 -17.53 -17.53 -0.26
C LEU A 101 -18.64 -17.15 -1.24
N ASN A 102 -19.40 -18.13 -1.72
CA ASN A 102 -20.52 -17.94 -2.65
C ASN A 102 -21.89 -17.97 -1.95
N ASP A 103 -21.96 -17.54 -0.69
CA ASP A 103 -23.22 -17.43 0.03
C ASP A 103 -24.08 -16.30 -0.55
N PRO A 104 -25.42 -16.47 -0.69
CA PRO A 104 -26.29 -15.42 -1.22
C PRO A 104 -26.33 -14.14 -0.36
N ALA A 105 -25.93 -14.21 0.90
CA ALA A 105 -25.74 -13.05 1.75
C ALA A 105 -24.27 -12.62 1.74
N ALA A 106 -23.97 -11.46 1.14
CA ALA A 106 -22.62 -10.91 1.03
C ALA A 106 -21.86 -10.87 2.37
N ALA A 107 -22.55 -10.57 3.48
CA ALA A 107 -21.95 -10.57 4.82
C ALA A 107 -21.38 -11.95 5.24
N VAL A 108 -22.04 -13.04 4.84
CA VAL A 108 -21.57 -14.40 5.10
C VAL A 108 -20.34 -14.72 4.25
N GLY A 109 -20.37 -14.36 2.95
CA GLY A 109 -19.22 -14.49 2.05
C GLY A 109 -18.01 -13.70 2.52
N ALA A 110 -18.21 -12.44 2.93
CA ALA A 110 -17.19 -11.59 3.53
C ALA A 110 -16.60 -12.20 4.81
N GLY A 111 -17.47 -12.74 5.68
CA GLY A 111 -17.06 -13.44 6.89
C GLY A 111 -16.21 -14.67 6.58
N ALA A 112 -16.64 -15.49 5.62
CA ALA A 112 -15.90 -16.67 5.18
C ALA A 112 -14.52 -16.30 4.62
N ALA A 113 -14.44 -15.28 3.76
CA ALA A 113 -13.18 -14.77 3.22
C ALA A 113 -12.22 -14.33 4.33
N ARG A 114 -12.71 -13.56 5.30
CA ARG A 114 -11.93 -13.11 6.46
C ARG A 114 -11.35 -14.29 7.24
N ILE A 115 -12.18 -15.27 7.59
CA ILE A 115 -11.74 -16.46 8.35
C ILE A 115 -10.72 -17.29 7.56
N LEU A 116 -10.91 -17.49 6.26
CA LEU A 116 -9.95 -18.21 5.42
C LEU A 116 -8.59 -17.50 5.38
N GLY A 117 -8.59 -16.15 5.32
CA GLY A 117 -7.39 -15.33 5.44
C GLY A 117 -6.72 -15.49 6.81
N GLU A 118 -7.45 -15.31 7.91
CA GLU A 118 -6.95 -15.44 9.29
C GLU A 118 -6.33 -16.81 9.57
N LEU A 119 -6.99 -17.88 9.10
CA LEU A 119 -6.52 -19.26 9.18
C LEU A 119 -5.35 -19.56 8.22
N ARG A 120 -4.96 -18.62 7.36
CA ARG A 120 -3.89 -18.74 6.35
C ARG A 120 -4.05 -19.95 5.42
N GLN A 121 -5.28 -20.22 4.96
CA GLN A 121 -5.60 -21.38 4.14
C GLN A 121 -5.33 -21.12 2.66
N GLU A 122 -4.17 -21.54 2.15
CA GLU A 122 -3.76 -21.30 0.74
C GLU A 122 -4.70 -21.94 -0.28
N LEU A 123 -5.39 -23.02 0.08
CA LEU A 123 -6.43 -23.65 -0.76
C LEU A 123 -7.59 -22.70 -1.09
N ALA A 124 -7.75 -21.59 -0.35
CA ALA A 124 -8.75 -20.58 -0.60
C ALA A 124 -8.35 -19.55 -1.67
N VAL A 125 -7.08 -19.49 -2.11
CA VAL A 125 -6.62 -18.45 -3.06
C VAL A 125 -7.39 -18.50 -4.38
N ALA A 126 -7.46 -19.66 -5.04
CA ALA A 126 -8.19 -19.80 -6.29
C ALA A 126 -9.71 -19.55 -6.12
N PRO A 127 -10.41 -20.13 -5.12
CA PRO A 127 -11.80 -19.81 -4.84
C PRO A 127 -12.09 -18.32 -4.59
N LEU A 128 -11.20 -17.61 -3.89
CA LEU A 128 -11.32 -16.17 -3.65
C LEU A 128 -11.19 -15.38 -4.96
N VAL A 129 -10.23 -15.73 -5.82
CA VAL A 129 -10.06 -15.09 -7.14
C VAL A 129 -11.29 -15.33 -8.02
N ASP A 130 -11.81 -16.56 -8.04
CA ASP A 130 -12.97 -16.93 -8.85
C ASP A 130 -14.24 -16.21 -8.36
N GLN A 131 -14.47 -16.16 -7.05
CA GLN A 131 -15.66 -15.52 -6.48
C GLN A 131 -15.65 -13.99 -6.64
N LEU A 132 -14.47 -13.37 -6.57
CA LEU A 132 -14.34 -11.91 -6.60
C LEU A 132 -15.02 -11.27 -7.82
N ALA A 133 -14.99 -11.93 -8.98
CA ALA A 133 -15.59 -11.42 -10.22
C ALA A 133 -17.12 -11.41 -10.19
N GLY A 134 -17.73 -12.34 -9.43
CA GLY A 134 -19.19 -12.50 -9.33
C GLY A 134 -19.82 -11.78 -8.14
N GLU A 135 -19.03 -11.43 -7.13
CA GLU A 135 -19.51 -10.68 -5.96
C GLU A 135 -19.95 -9.27 -6.40
N GLY A 136 -21.09 -8.78 -5.91
CA GLY A 136 -21.64 -7.46 -6.24
C GLY A 136 -21.52 -6.45 -5.09
N ASP A 137 -21.31 -6.92 -3.86
CA ASP A 137 -21.16 -6.07 -2.68
C ASP A 137 -19.71 -5.61 -2.50
N ASP A 138 -19.53 -4.30 -2.36
CA ASP A 138 -18.22 -3.67 -2.23
C ASP A 138 -17.46 -4.11 -0.98
N ALA A 139 -18.15 -4.29 0.15
CA ALA A 139 -17.53 -4.69 1.40
C ALA A 139 -17.08 -6.15 1.34
N ALA A 140 -17.87 -7.04 0.73
CA ALA A 140 -17.47 -8.43 0.47
C ALA A 140 -16.27 -8.51 -0.48
N ARG A 141 -16.28 -7.79 -1.61
CA ARG A 141 -15.12 -7.69 -2.52
C ARG A 141 -13.86 -7.22 -1.78
N PHE A 142 -13.99 -6.18 -0.95
CA PHE A 142 -12.89 -5.65 -0.17
C PHE A 142 -12.33 -6.71 0.79
N GLN A 143 -13.18 -7.43 1.51
CA GLN A 143 -12.74 -8.51 2.41
C GLN A 143 -12.06 -9.66 1.65
N MET A 144 -12.53 -10.01 0.44
CA MET A 144 -11.86 -10.99 -0.41
C MET A 144 -10.45 -10.55 -0.81
N LEU A 145 -10.26 -9.28 -1.18
CA LEU A 145 -8.94 -8.72 -1.51
C LEU A 145 -7.99 -8.68 -0.30
N VAL A 146 -8.51 -8.39 0.89
CA VAL A 146 -7.75 -8.45 2.15
C VAL A 146 -7.35 -9.89 2.48
N ALA A 147 -8.27 -10.84 2.32
CA ALA A 147 -7.98 -12.26 2.51
C ALA A 147 -6.88 -12.74 1.55
N LEU A 148 -6.98 -12.39 0.26
CA LEU A 148 -5.95 -12.69 -0.74
C LEU A 148 -4.58 -12.12 -0.37
N GLU A 149 -4.52 -10.92 0.22
CA GLU A 149 -3.26 -10.31 0.64
C GLU A 149 -2.67 -11.07 1.83
N ILE A 150 -3.50 -11.46 2.80
CA ILE A 150 -3.04 -12.23 3.96
C ILE A 150 -2.48 -13.59 3.52
N LEU A 151 -3.13 -14.22 2.54
CA LEU A 151 -2.74 -15.54 2.03
C LEU A 151 -1.50 -15.48 1.15
N SER A 152 -1.44 -14.50 0.25
CA SER A 152 -0.41 -14.40 -0.79
C SER A 152 0.75 -13.48 -0.42
N GLY A 153 0.59 -12.66 0.61
CA GLY A 153 1.57 -11.68 1.04
C GLY A 153 2.83 -12.32 1.62
N GLU A 154 3.92 -11.58 1.48
CA GLU A 154 5.25 -11.94 2.00
C GLU A 154 5.58 -11.07 3.21
N GLU A 155 6.48 -11.56 4.07
CA GLU A 155 7.07 -10.72 5.11
C GLU A 155 7.80 -9.56 4.45
N GLY A 156 7.44 -8.34 4.85
CA GLY A 156 8.13 -7.14 4.42
C GLY A 156 9.46 -6.98 5.16
N PRO A 157 10.30 -6.02 4.72
CA PRO A 157 11.63 -5.82 5.27
C PRO A 157 11.64 -5.26 6.69
N GLN A 158 10.50 -4.77 7.20
CA GLN A 158 10.34 -4.35 8.59
C GLN A 158 9.57 -5.42 9.38
N PRO A 159 9.88 -5.62 10.68
CA PRO A 159 9.11 -6.52 11.54
C PRO A 159 7.61 -6.22 11.45
N PHE A 160 6.80 -7.26 11.27
CA PHE A 160 5.34 -7.18 11.14
C PHE A 160 4.80 -6.41 9.93
N SER A 161 5.66 -5.91 9.03
CA SER A 161 5.22 -5.39 7.74
C SER A 161 4.89 -6.55 6.79
N ARG A 162 3.87 -6.40 5.96
CA ARG A 162 3.58 -7.32 4.86
C ARG A 162 3.60 -6.58 3.55
N LYS A 163 4.10 -7.26 2.52
CA LYS A 163 4.05 -6.79 1.15
C LYS A 163 3.02 -7.63 0.41
N ILE A 164 2.10 -6.98 -0.30
CA ILE A 164 1.21 -7.66 -1.25
C ILE A 164 2.10 -8.38 -2.27
N SER A 165 1.85 -9.67 -2.44
CA SER A 165 2.56 -10.53 -3.39
C SER A 165 1.57 -11.42 -4.13
N THR A 166 1.95 -11.80 -5.34
CA THR A 166 1.21 -12.68 -6.24
C THR A 166 1.84 -14.08 -6.28
N ALA A 167 2.90 -14.33 -5.50
CA ALA A 167 3.71 -15.55 -5.59
C ALA A 167 2.91 -16.85 -5.38
N LYS A 168 1.81 -16.80 -4.60
CA LYS A 168 0.92 -17.94 -4.35
C LYS A 168 -0.28 -18.03 -5.27
N ILE A 169 -0.42 -17.10 -6.21
CA ILE A 169 -1.51 -17.08 -7.20
C ILE A 169 -0.98 -17.76 -8.47
N SER A 170 -1.69 -18.78 -8.96
CA SER A 170 -1.28 -19.47 -10.18
C SER A 170 -1.30 -18.53 -11.40
N GLN A 171 -0.51 -18.80 -12.44
CA GLN A 171 -0.47 -17.93 -13.62
C GLN A 171 -1.86 -17.77 -14.28
N THR A 172 -2.65 -18.84 -14.32
CA THR A 172 -4.03 -18.81 -14.84
C THR A 172 -4.92 -17.90 -13.98
N ASP A 173 -4.80 -17.99 -12.65
CA ASP A 173 -5.55 -17.17 -11.73
C ASP A 173 -5.13 -15.70 -11.79
N LYS A 174 -3.83 -15.41 -11.94
CA LYS A 174 -3.32 -14.04 -12.12
C LYS A 174 -3.98 -13.36 -13.31
N MET A 175 -4.08 -14.03 -14.45
CA MET A 175 -4.73 -13.44 -15.64
C MET A 175 -6.20 -13.10 -15.38
N ARG A 176 -6.95 -14.00 -14.72
CA ARG A 176 -8.35 -13.74 -14.34
C ARG A 176 -8.45 -12.59 -13.35
N PHE A 177 -7.61 -12.61 -12.33
CA PHE A 177 -7.56 -11.61 -11.27
C PHE A 177 -7.24 -10.21 -11.81
N THR A 178 -6.19 -10.08 -12.63
CA THR A 178 -5.84 -8.82 -13.31
C THR A 178 -7.00 -8.28 -14.12
N ARG A 179 -7.69 -9.13 -14.89
CA ARG A 179 -8.86 -8.72 -15.68
C ARG A 179 -9.99 -8.20 -14.80
N THR A 180 -10.30 -8.89 -13.70
CA THR A 180 -11.32 -8.48 -12.72
C THR A 180 -10.97 -7.13 -12.10
N LEU A 181 -9.73 -6.95 -11.64
CA LEU A 181 -9.30 -5.68 -11.04
C LEU A 181 -9.26 -4.52 -12.05
N ALA A 182 -8.84 -4.78 -13.29
CA ALA A 182 -8.86 -3.78 -14.35
C ALA A 182 -10.30 -3.35 -14.69
N GLN A 183 -11.27 -4.25 -14.56
CA GLN A 183 -12.69 -3.90 -14.66
C GLN A 183 -13.12 -3.02 -13.48
N PHE A 184 -12.82 -3.42 -12.25
CA PHE A 184 -13.10 -2.64 -11.04
C PHE A 184 -12.53 -1.23 -11.10
N HIS A 185 -11.31 -1.06 -11.63
CA HIS A 185 -10.71 0.27 -11.77
C HIS A 185 -11.54 1.24 -12.64
N ARG A 186 -12.36 0.71 -13.56
CA ARG A 186 -13.26 1.50 -14.42
C ARG A 186 -14.65 1.70 -13.82
N GLU A 187 -14.97 1.06 -12.69
CA GLU A 187 -16.25 1.16 -11.99
C GLU A 187 -16.24 2.27 -10.93
N THR A 188 -17.44 2.69 -10.51
CA THR A 188 -17.60 3.55 -9.33
C THR A 188 -17.65 2.68 -8.08
N LEU A 189 -16.51 2.60 -7.38
CA LEU A 189 -16.36 1.83 -6.15
C LEU A 189 -16.29 2.74 -4.93
N SER A 190 -16.62 2.19 -3.77
CA SER A 190 -16.28 2.73 -2.45
C SER A 190 -14.78 2.99 -2.31
N ASP A 191 -14.40 3.96 -1.47
CA ASP A 191 -13.01 4.40 -1.34
C ASP A 191 -12.08 3.28 -0.86
N SER A 192 -12.55 2.42 0.06
CA SER A 192 -11.80 1.28 0.58
C SER A 192 -11.51 0.24 -0.51
N LEU A 193 -12.54 -0.16 -1.28
CA LEU A 193 -12.38 -1.12 -2.37
C LEU A 193 -11.55 -0.54 -3.52
N ARG A 194 -11.76 0.74 -3.88
CA ARG A 194 -10.95 1.44 -4.88
C ARG A 194 -9.47 1.45 -4.48
N SER A 195 -9.18 1.86 -3.23
CA SER A 195 -7.81 1.88 -2.71
C SER A 195 -7.19 0.49 -2.78
N LYS A 196 -7.93 -0.55 -2.37
CA LYS A 196 -7.42 -1.92 -2.36
C LYS A 196 -7.20 -2.51 -3.75
N THR A 197 -8.10 -2.20 -4.67
CA THR A 197 -7.98 -2.58 -6.10
C THR A 197 -6.72 -1.98 -6.70
N LEU A 198 -6.45 -0.69 -6.45
CA LEU A 198 -5.25 -0.02 -6.95
C LEU A 198 -3.97 -0.61 -6.36
N GLU A 199 -3.94 -0.94 -5.07
CA GLU A 199 -2.77 -1.60 -4.47
C GLU A 199 -2.42 -2.93 -5.15
N TRP A 200 -3.42 -3.74 -5.46
CA TRP A 200 -3.22 -5.00 -6.18
C TRP A 200 -2.81 -4.78 -7.64
N LEU A 201 -3.42 -3.82 -8.33
CA LEU A 201 -3.07 -3.49 -9.71
C LEU A 201 -1.62 -2.99 -9.82
N GLU A 202 -1.13 -2.20 -8.87
CA GLU A 202 0.28 -1.77 -8.85
C GLU A 202 1.24 -2.97 -8.78
N VAL A 203 0.91 -4.00 -8.00
CA VAL A 203 1.74 -5.21 -7.90
C VAL A 203 1.70 -6.04 -9.18
N LEU A 204 0.51 -6.25 -9.75
CA LEU A 204 0.34 -7.00 -11.00
C LEU A 204 0.99 -6.29 -12.20
N ALA A 205 0.81 -4.97 -12.29
CA ALA A 205 1.45 -4.16 -13.31
C ALA A 205 2.97 -4.14 -13.15
N ALA A 206 3.48 -4.09 -11.92
CA ALA A 206 4.92 -4.16 -11.66
C ALA A 206 5.50 -5.51 -12.08
N GLU A 207 4.86 -6.63 -11.74
CA GLU A 207 5.30 -7.97 -12.17
C GLU A 207 5.33 -8.07 -13.71
N GLN A 208 4.31 -7.52 -14.38
CA GLN A 208 4.28 -7.46 -15.84
C GLN A 208 5.41 -6.57 -16.40
N ALA A 209 5.63 -5.39 -15.84
CA ALA A 209 6.68 -4.47 -16.27
C ALA A 209 8.08 -5.05 -16.04
N ASP A 210 8.33 -5.71 -14.91
CA ASP A 210 9.60 -6.35 -14.59
C ASP A 210 9.96 -7.45 -15.62
N SER A 211 8.95 -8.10 -16.21
CA SER A 211 9.15 -9.09 -17.29
C SER A 211 9.72 -8.48 -18.58
N ALA A 212 9.61 -7.17 -18.78
CA ALA A 212 10.19 -6.46 -19.92
C ALA A 212 11.72 -6.54 -19.96
N SER A 213 12.36 -6.67 -18.80
CA SER A 213 13.82 -6.85 -18.69
C SER A 213 14.31 -8.07 -19.48
N SER A 214 13.52 -9.14 -19.55
CA SER A 214 13.85 -10.34 -20.31
C SER A 214 13.89 -10.10 -21.83
N TRP A 215 13.05 -9.19 -22.34
CA TRP A 215 13.07 -8.77 -23.75
C TRP A 215 14.28 -7.89 -24.05
N VAL A 216 14.63 -6.99 -23.13
CA VAL A 216 15.84 -6.16 -23.24
C VAL A 216 17.09 -7.05 -23.32
N GLN A 217 17.20 -8.08 -22.48
CA GLN A 217 18.31 -9.03 -22.51
C GLN A 217 18.39 -9.81 -23.83
N LYS A 218 17.25 -10.07 -24.48
CA LYS A 218 17.17 -10.70 -25.81
C LYS A 218 17.42 -9.70 -26.96
N GLY A 219 17.60 -8.41 -26.67
CA GLY A 219 17.74 -7.34 -27.66
C GLY A 219 16.44 -6.88 -28.30
N ASP A 220 15.29 -7.35 -27.83
CA ASP A 220 13.97 -7.05 -28.40
C ASP A 220 13.34 -5.83 -27.72
N ARG A 221 13.76 -4.64 -28.16
CA ARG A 221 13.30 -3.37 -27.59
C ARG A 221 11.82 -3.11 -27.85
N GLN A 222 11.27 -3.58 -28.98
CA GLN A 222 9.88 -3.34 -29.33
C GLN A 222 8.95 -4.12 -28.40
N TRP A 223 9.28 -5.37 -28.11
CA TRP A 223 8.54 -6.15 -27.14
C TRP A 223 8.72 -5.64 -25.71
N ALA A 224 9.92 -5.21 -25.33
CA ALA A 224 10.13 -4.58 -24.02
C ALA A 224 9.23 -3.34 -23.83
N GLU A 225 9.21 -2.42 -24.81
CA GLU A 225 8.36 -1.24 -24.79
C GLU A 225 6.88 -1.61 -24.71
N ARG A 226 6.44 -2.55 -25.55
CA ARG A 226 5.05 -3.04 -25.57
C ARG A 226 4.64 -3.59 -24.20
N THR A 227 5.47 -4.42 -23.58
CA THR A 227 5.19 -4.98 -22.25
C THR A 227 5.04 -3.89 -21.18
N LEU A 228 5.91 -2.87 -21.20
CA LEU A 228 5.80 -1.73 -20.28
C LEU A 228 4.55 -0.88 -20.53
N LEU A 229 4.16 -0.69 -21.81
CA LEU A 229 2.93 0.02 -22.17
C LEU A 229 1.68 -0.74 -21.73
N GLU A 230 1.64 -2.06 -21.94
CA GLU A 230 0.53 -2.91 -21.48
C GLU A 230 0.41 -2.89 -19.94
N ALA A 231 1.53 -2.86 -19.21
CA ALA A 231 1.53 -2.67 -17.77
C ALA A 231 0.97 -1.28 -17.36
N ARG A 232 1.31 -0.22 -18.12
CA ARG A 232 0.78 1.13 -17.88
C ARG A 232 -0.72 1.20 -18.13
N ASP A 233 -1.24 0.47 -19.11
CA ASP A 233 -2.68 0.46 -19.42
C ASP A 233 -3.54 -0.10 -18.27
N LEU A 234 -2.96 -0.93 -17.39
CA LEU A 234 -3.62 -1.37 -16.17
C LEU A 234 -3.81 -0.24 -15.15
N ILE A 235 -2.84 0.68 -15.08
CA ILE A 235 -2.82 1.79 -14.13
C ILE A 235 -2.08 3.01 -14.72
N PRO A 236 -2.75 3.84 -15.54
CA PRO A 236 -2.10 4.89 -16.31
C PRO A 236 -1.30 5.90 -15.49
N ASP A 237 -1.76 6.19 -14.27
CA ASP A 237 -1.14 7.17 -13.36
C ASP A 237 -0.08 6.56 -12.43
N SER A 238 0.26 5.27 -12.58
CA SER A 238 1.25 4.62 -11.71
C SER A 238 2.61 5.30 -11.82
N LYS A 239 3.13 5.75 -10.67
CA LYS A 239 4.48 6.32 -10.59
C LYS A 239 5.54 5.26 -10.89
N ASN A 240 5.31 4.01 -10.50
CA ASN A 240 6.26 2.92 -10.68
C ASN A 240 6.42 2.62 -12.17
N ILE A 241 5.30 2.38 -12.85
CA ILE A 241 5.34 1.97 -14.26
C ILE A 241 5.79 3.12 -15.16
N ASN A 242 5.34 4.35 -14.88
CA ASN A 242 5.83 5.50 -15.63
C ASN A 242 7.31 5.77 -15.37
N TRP A 243 7.82 5.59 -14.15
CA TRP A 243 9.26 5.66 -13.89
C TRP A 243 10.04 4.65 -14.74
N GLN A 244 9.59 3.38 -14.78
CA GLN A 244 10.23 2.33 -15.57
C GLN A 244 10.22 2.64 -17.08
N LEU A 245 9.10 3.15 -17.61
CA LEU A 245 9.00 3.60 -19.00
C LEU A 245 9.94 4.77 -19.30
N GLY A 246 9.99 5.78 -18.43
CA GLY A 246 10.86 6.95 -18.59
C GLY A 246 12.33 6.55 -18.64
N ARG A 247 12.76 5.69 -17.72
CA ARG A 247 14.10 5.11 -17.70
C ARG A 247 14.37 4.26 -18.93
N PHE A 248 13.45 3.37 -19.31
CA PHE A 248 13.59 2.55 -20.50
C PHE A 248 13.86 3.40 -21.75
N TYR A 249 13.13 4.51 -21.95
CA TYR A 249 13.39 5.40 -23.08
C TYR A 249 14.75 6.10 -22.98
N ALA A 250 15.13 6.59 -21.80
CA ALA A 250 16.43 7.23 -21.58
C ALA A 250 17.59 6.27 -21.92
N ASP A 251 17.55 5.06 -21.37
CA ASP A 251 18.57 4.02 -21.56
C ASP A 251 18.65 3.55 -23.04
N ASN A 252 17.56 3.70 -23.80
CA ASN A 252 17.47 3.31 -25.21
C ASN A 252 17.61 4.48 -26.19
N ARG A 253 18.33 5.55 -25.81
CA ARG A 253 18.64 6.72 -26.66
C ARG A 253 17.42 7.51 -27.12
N GLN A 254 16.33 7.47 -26.37
CA GLN A 254 15.11 8.25 -26.60
C GLN A 254 14.88 9.22 -25.43
N LEU A 255 15.91 10.00 -25.08
CA LEU A 255 15.90 10.85 -23.89
C LEU A 255 14.71 11.81 -23.86
N ASP A 256 14.39 12.49 -24.96
CA ASP A 256 13.25 13.42 -25.01
C ASP A 256 11.92 12.74 -24.66
N LYS A 257 11.70 11.52 -25.18
CA LYS A 257 10.51 10.70 -24.87
C LYS A 257 10.52 10.26 -23.41
N GLY A 258 11.68 9.91 -22.87
CA GLY A 258 11.88 9.59 -21.46
C GLY A 258 11.52 10.78 -20.56
N LEU A 259 12.05 11.97 -20.86
CA LEU A 259 11.80 13.20 -20.12
C LEU A 259 10.34 13.63 -20.20
N GLU A 260 9.71 13.54 -21.37
CA GLU A 260 8.27 13.82 -21.52
C GLU A 260 7.43 12.89 -20.65
N ASN A 261 7.76 11.60 -20.62
CA ASN A 261 7.10 10.61 -19.79
C ASN A 261 7.29 10.90 -18.30
N MET A 262 8.53 11.17 -17.87
CA MET A 262 8.85 11.53 -16.47
C MET A 262 8.14 12.81 -16.03
N LYS A 263 8.03 13.81 -16.92
CA LYS A 263 7.29 15.05 -16.69
C LYS A 263 5.81 14.79 -16.45
N LYS A 264 5.15 14.01 -17.32
CA LYS A 264 3.73 13.61 -17.16
C LYS A 264 3.51 12.86 -15.85
N ALA A 265 4.48 12.04 -15.45
CA ALA A 265 4.45 11.31 -14.19
C ALA A 265 4.81 12.16 -12.95
N ALA A 266 5.13 13.44 -13.10
CA ALA A 266 5.64 14.30 -12.01
C ALA A 266 6.88 13.71 -11.30
N LEU A 267 7.76 13.09 -12.09
CA LEU A 267 9.06 12.51 -11.67
C LEU A 267 10.23 13.18 -12.41
N LEU A 268 10.00 14.35 -12.99
CA LEU A 268 11.02 15.22 -13.57
C LEU A 268 11.06 16.53 -12.77
N ALA A 269 12.17 16.79 -12.11
CA ALA A 269 12.54 18.05 -11.52
C ALA A 269 13.33 18.88 -12.54
N GLN A 270 13.18 20.21 -12.48
CA GLN A 270 13.92 21.15 -13.33
C GLN A 270 14.75 22.08 -12.46
N ALA A 271 16.02 22.24 -12.80
CA ALA A 271 16.93 23.22 -12.22
C ALA A 271 17.31 24.23 -13.30
N PRO A 272 16.60 25.38 -13.39
CA PRO A 272 16.95 26.42 -14.34
C PRO A 272 18.26 27.11 -13.95
N SER A 273 18.95 27.64 -14.97
CA SER A 273 20.05 28.57 -14.76
C SER A 273 19.52 29.85 -14.12
N LEU A 274 20.08 30.20 -12.96
CA LEU A 274 19.75 31.43 -12.26
C LEU A 274 20.47 32.62 -12.93
N SER A 275 19.90 33.82 -12.81
CA SER A 275 20.53 35.04 -13.36
C SER A 275 21.67 35.59 -12.50
N ALA A 276 21.72 35.20 -11.23
CA ALA A 276 22.71 35.56 -10.23
C ALA A 276 22.68 34.49 -9.12
N PRO A 277 23.78 34.28 -8.38
CA PRO A 277 23.76 33.37 -7.24
C PRO A 277 22.89 33.95 -6.12
N PRO A 278 21.99 33.16 -5.49
CA PRO A 278 21.28 33.59 -4.31
C PRO A 278 22.24 33.73 -3.12
N LEU A 279 21.92 34.61 -2.18
CA LEU A 279 22.67 34.73 -0.94
C LEU A 279 22.19 33.63 0.00
N ILE A 280 23.10 32.80 0.52
CA ILE A 280 22.72 31.73 1.47
C ILE A 280 22.46 32.34 2.86
N ASP A 281 21.25 32.88 3.04
CA ASP A 281 20.79 33.54 4.27
C ASP A 281 19.45 32.99 4.80
N GLY A 282 18.83 32.05 4.08
CA GLY A 282 17.56 31.44 4.47
C GLY A 282 16.34 32.23 4.00
N ASN A 283 16.47 33.08 2.99
CA ASN A 283 15.40 33.88 2.41
C ASN A 283 15.05 33.46 0.97
N LEU A 284 13.91 32.78 0.80
CA LEU A 284 13.46 32.35 -0.54
C LEU A 284 12.67 33.43 -1.31
N GLU A 285 12.55 34.66 -0.81
CA GLU A 285 11.81 35.75 -1.46
C GLU A 285 12.68 36.59 -2.43
N GLU A 286 13.97 36.26 -2.51
CA GLU A 286 14.96 36.92 -3.36
C GLU A 286 14.66 36.76 -4.87
N PRO A 287 15.11 37.69 -5.73
CA PRO A 287 14.85 37.64 -7.16
C PRO A 287 15.30 36.34 -7.86
N ALA A 288 16.36 35.69 -7.38
CA ALA A 288 16.87 34.44 -7.95
C ALA A 288 15.83 33.30 -7.90
N TRP A 289 15.06 33.21 -6.80
CA TRP A 289 14.07 32.16 -6.59
C TRP A 289 12.73 32.41 -7.28
N ARG A 290 12.38 33.68 -7.57
CA ARG A 290 11.04 34.06 -8.10
C ARG A 290 10.62 33.39 -9.40
N LYS A 291 11.59 32.96 -10.22
CA LYS A 291 11.33 32.28 -11.50
C LYS A 291 11.40 30.75 -11.40
N VAL A 292 11.82 30.22 -10.26
CA VAL A 292 11.91 28.78 -10.02
C VAL A 292 10.53 28.26 -9.67
N THR A 293 10.04 27.27 -10.42
CA THR A 293 8.80 26.57 -10.08
C THR A 293 9.13 25.49 -9.06
N PRO A 294 8.59 25.53 -7.83
CA PRO A 294 8.96 24.56 -6.81
C PRO A 294 8.31 23.19 -7.04
N LEU A 295 8.96 22.15 -6.53
CA LEU A 295 8.36 20.83 -6.34
C LEU A 295 7.43 20.88 -5.12
N THR A 296 6.18 20.45 -5.30
CA THR A 296 5.11 20.60 -4.30
C THR A 296 4.35 19.31 -3.98
N ARG A 297 4.67 18.21 -4.67
CA ARG A 297 3.99 16.92 -4.49
C ARG A 297 4.96 15.90 -3.94
N PHE A 298 4.60 15.34 -2.79
CA PHE A 298 5.39 14.37 -2.05
C PHE A 298 4.55 13.14 -1.73
N TYR A 299 5.21 12.01 -1.49
CA TYR A 299 4.60 10.73 -1.24
C TYR A 299 5.15 10.12 0.04
N ARG A 300 4.32 9.35 0.73
CA ARG A 300 4.69 8.67 1.97
C ARG A 300 5.71 7.56 1.67
N CYS A 301 6.76 7.48 2.48
CA CYS A 301 7.69 6.36 2.51
C CYS A 301 6.99 5.11 3.06
N LEU A 302 6.39 4.31 2.17
CA LEU A 302 5.68 3.06 2.49
C LEU A 302 6.24 1.89 1.69
N TRP A 303 6.24 0.70 2.28
CA TRP A 303 6.66 -0.56 1.64
C TRP A 303 5.55 -1.19 0.78
N ASN A 304 4.83 -0.37 0.02
CA ASN A 304 3.82 -0.77 -0.95
C ASN A 304 4.13 -0.11 -2.30
N LEU A 305 3.64 -0.64 -3.41
CA LEU A 305 3.93 -0.10 -4.75
C LEU A 305 3.00 1.04 -5.16
N ARG A 306 1.99 1.35 -4.35
CA ARG A 306 1.09 2.48 -4.58
C ARG A 306 1.67 3.75 -3.99
N ALA A 307 1.82 4.78 -4.82
CA ALA A 307 2.30 6.07 -4.34
C ALA A 307 1.18 6.83 -3.58
N TYR A 308 1.29 6.90 -2.26
CA TYR A 308 0.36 7.64 -1.40
C TYR A 308 0.83 9.08 -1.21
N PRO A 309 0.10 10.10 -1.68
CA PRO A 309 0.50 11.49 -1.47
C PRO A 309 0.47 11.85 0.02
N VAL A 310 1.35 12.76 0.41
CA VAL A 310 1.35 13.41 1.74
C VAL A 310 0.38 14.59 1.70
N GLU A 311 -0.36 14.81 2.78
CA GLU A 311 -1.30 15.94 2.90
C GLU A 311 -0.61 17.24 3.31
N ASP A 312 0.52 17.13 4.00
CA ASP A 312 1.34 18.25 4.43
C ASP A 312 1.99 19.00 3.26
N ARG A 313 2.06 20.32 3.38
CA ARG A 313 2.64 21.19 2.36
C ARG A 313 4.14 21.40 2.61
N ALA A 314 4.91 21.24 1.53
CA ALA A 314 6.30 21.66 1.44
C ALA A 314 6.60 22.13 0.01
N GLU A 315 7.67 22.90 -0.14
CA GLU A 315 8.15 23.41 -1.43
C GLU A 315 9.66 23.22 -1.53
N ILE A 316 10.14 22.72 -2.68
CA ILE A 316 11.57 22.62 -2.97
C ILE A 316 11.88 23.44 -4.22
N PHE A 317 12.85 24.32 -4.10
CA PHE A 317 13.35 25.15 -5.18
C PHE A 317 14.70 24.59 -5.60
N LEU A 318 14.91 24.44 -6.90
CA LEU A 318 16.16 23.96 -7.49
C LEU A 318 16.59 24.96 -8.55
N GLY A 319 17.87 25.28 -8.58
CA GLY A 319 18.46 26.15 -9.60
C GLY A 319 19.97 26.01 -9.60
N TYR A 320 20.63 26.50 -10.64
CA TYR A 320 22.09 26.45 -10.69
C TYR A 320 22.68 27.76 -11.22
N TYR A 321 23.87 28.11 -10.73
CA TYR A 321 24.65 29.26 -11.18
C TYR A 321 26.13 28.92 -11.10
N ASP A 322 26.91 29.25 -12.14
CA ASP A 322 28.38 29.09 -12.20
C ASP A 322 28.92 27.77 -11.61
N ASP A 323 28.33 26.65 -12.03
CA ASP A 323 28.70 25.29 -11.60
C ASP A 323 28.38 24.93 -10.14
N GLU A 324 27.43 25.63 -9.55
CA GLU A 324 26.91 25.34 -8.22
C GLU A 324 25.42 25.03 -8.29
N LEU A 325 25.00 23.99 -7.58
CA LEU A 325 23.61 23.65 -7.37
C LEU A 325 23.10 24.41 -6.13
N TYR A 326 21.98 25.09 -6.30
CA TYR A 326 21.27 25.79 -5.24
C TYR A 326 19.95 25.07 -4.94
N ILE A 327 19.70 24.85 -3.65
CA ILE A 327 18.53 24.12 -3.16
C ILE A 327 17.85 24.96 -2.08
N GLY A 328 16.60 25.33 -2.33
CA GLY A 328 15.72 25.95 -1.34
C GLY A 328 14.68 24.96 -0.84
N PHE A 329 14.36 24.99 0.44
CA PHE A 329 13.28 24.23 1.05
C PHE A 329 12.41 25.15 1.90
N LYS A 330 11.08 25.01 1.78
CA LYS A 330 10.08 25.69 2.61
C LYS A 330 9.07 24.66 3.12
N GLY A 331 9.18 24.29 4.38
CA GLY A 331 8.25 23.40 5.09
C GLY A 331 7.21 24.19 5.87
N TYR A 332 5.92 23.82 5.74
CA TYR A 332 4.81 24.47 6.44
C TYR A 332 4.40 23.68 7.67
N GLU A 333 4.83 24.12 8.85
CA GLU A 333 4.65 23.42 10.12
C GLU A 333 3.44 23.93 10.90
N PRO A 334 2.72 23.06 11.64
CA PRO A 334 1.75 23.51 12.63
C PRO A 334 2.36 24.46 13.68
N SER A 335 3.60 24.18 14.08
CA SER A 335 4.44 25.08 14.87
C SER A 335 5.92 24.72 14.70
N THR A 336 6.78 25.70 14.46
CA THR A 336 8.23 25.48 14.39
C THR A 336 8.88 25.30 15.76
N HIS A 337 8.19 25.65 16.85
CA HIS A 337 8.75 25.62 18.21
C HIS A 337 8.92 24.17 18.72
N ASN A 338 8.18 23.24 18.12
CA ASN A 338 8.25 21.83 18.46
C ASN A 338 9.29 21.07 17.63
N LEU A 339 9.88 21.70 16.59
CA LEU A 339 10.83 21.01 15.71
C LEU A 339 11.96 20.42 16.55
N ARG A 340 12.13 19.11 16.43
CA ARG A 340 13.23 18.39 17.03
C ARG A 340 14.48 18.68 16.21
N ALA A 341 15.45 19.34 16.84
CA ALA A 341 16.77 19.58 16.27
C ALA A 341 17.84 19.39 17.36
N ALA A 342 17.98 18.14 17.82
CA ALA A 342 18.92 17.77 18.87
C ALA A 342 20.36 17.66 18.35
N THR A 343 20.53 17.35 17.07
CA THR A 343 21.83 17.28 16.41
C THR A 343 22.31 18.68 16.03
N THR A 344 23.52 19.03 16.46
CA THR A 344 24.17 20.33 16.15
C THR A 344 25.56 20.18 15.54
N GLY A 345 26.18 19.01 15.65
CA GLY A 345 27.49 18.72 15.08
C GLY A 345 27.41 18.36 13.59
N ARG A 346 28.50 18.63 12.86
CA ARG A 346 28.69 18.15 11.49
C ARG A 346 28.82 16.62 11.47
N ASP A 347 28.20 15.97 10.48
CA ASP A 347 28.32 14.53 10.21
C ASP A 347 27.83 13.57 11.32
N ASP A 348 26.95 14.05 12.20
CA ASP A 348 26.26 13.17 13.15
C ASP A 348 25.08 12.47 12.47
N ARG A 349 25.21 11.14 12.29
CA ARG A 349 24.18 10.24 11.74
C ARG A 349 22.82 10.34 12.44
N LYS A 350 22.78 10.82 13.68
CA LYS A 350 21.53 11.02 14.43
C LYS A 350 20.66 12.14 13.88
N ILE A 351 21.15 12.96 12.94
CA ILE A 351 20.36 14.00 12.28
C ILE A 351 19.06 13.44 11.65
N THR A 352 19.07 12.18 11.21
CA THR A 352 17.88 11.46 10.70
C THR A 352 16.82 11.16 11.77
N ARG A 353 17.10 11.46 13.05
CA ARG A 353 16.14 11.37 14.17
C ARG A 353 15.55 12.74 14.54
N ASP A 354 16.01 13.80 13.91
CA ASP A 354 15.48 15.16 14.03
C ASP A 354 14.41 15.40 12.95
N ASP A 355 13.69 16.52 13.05
CA ASP A 355 12.99 17.08 11.90
C ASP A 355 14.05 17.58 10.91
N CYS A 356 14.20 16.86 9.79
CA CYS A 356 15.29 17.05 8.84
C CYS A 356 14.81 16.91 7.39
N ILE A 357 15.64 17.40 6.48
CA ILE A 357 15.54 17.12 5.04
C ILE A 357 16.69 16.23 4.62
N GLU A 358 16.45 15.43 3.59
CA GLU A 358 17.44 14.56 2.96
C GLU A 358 17.42 14.82 1.45
N ILE A 359 18.59 14.96 0.84
CA ILE A 359 18.77 15.17 -0.59
C ILE A 359 19.65 14.05 -1.12
N PHE A 360 19.21 13.44 -2.21
CA PHE A 360 19.90 12.34 -2.86
C PHE A 360 20.22 12.71 -4.31
N LEU A 361 21.51 12.58 -4.69
CA LEU A 361 22.01 12.98 -5.99
C LEU A 361 22.84 11.86 -6.62
N ASP A 362 22.32 11.24 -7.67
CA ASP A 362 23.05 10.34 -8.58
C ASP A 362 23.53 11.15 -9.79
N VAL A 363 24.73 11.71 -9.66
CA VAL A 363 25.32 12.64 -10.64
C VAL A 363 25.82 11.94 -11.89
N ASN A 364 26.16 10.65 -11.77
CA ASN A 364 26.56 9.82 -12.91
C ASN A 364 25.36 9.25 -13.68
N HIS A 365 24.17 9.37 -13.09
CA HIS A 365 22.93 8.75 -13.55
C HIS A 365 23.10 7.24 -13.77
N ASP A 366 23.90 6.59 -12.92
CA ASP A 366 24.24 5.16 -13.01
C ASP A 366 23.28 4.28 -12.16
N HIS A 367 22.37 4.92 -11.43
CA HIS A 367 21.36 4.31 -10.56
C HIS A 367 21.94 3.43 -9.44
N THR A 368 23.20 3.66 -9.08
CA THR A 368 23.97 2.83 -8.15
C THR A 368 24.73 3.69 -7.16
N THR A 369 25.45 4.71 -7.62
CA THR A 369 26.24 5.62 -6.79
C THR A 369 25.51 6.94 -6.59
N TYR A 370 25.58 7.50 -5.39
CA TYR A 370 24.90 8.75 -5.08
C TYR A 370 25.47 9.45 -3.86
N PHE A 371 25.24 10.76 -3.79
CA PHE A 371 25.48 11.59 -2.62
C PHE A 371 24.22 11.72 -1.79
N HIS A 372 24.36 11.65 -0.47
CA HIS A 372 23.27 11.86 0.47
C HIS A 372 23.64 13.00 1.42
N ILE A 373 22.86 14.08 1.35
CA ILE A 373 23.02 15.30 2.14
C ILE A 373 21.82 15.41 3.08
N MET A 374 22.07 15.72 4.34
CA MET A 374 21.05 15.91 5.38
C MET A 374 21.20 17.27 6.02
N ALA A 375 20.09 17.94 6.31
CA ALA A 375 20.07 19.18 7.06
C ALA A 375 18.86 19.26 8.00
N ASN A 376 19.04 19.81 9.21
CA ASN A 376 17.94 20.06 10.15
C ASN A 376 17.65 21.56 10.32
N SER A 377 16.64 21.89 11.12
CA SER A 377 16.18 23.28 11.29
C SER A 377 17.18 24.23 11.95
N ARG A 378 18.25 23.71 12.56
CA ARG A 378 19.35 24.49 13.15
C ARG A 378 20.52 24.68 12.20
N GLY A 379 20.42 24.20 10.97
CA GLY A 379 21.51 24.25 9.99
C GLY A 379 22.63 23.26 10.27
N ALA A 380 22.41 22.25 11.12
CA ALA A 380 23.34 21.12 11.20
C ALA A 380 23.32 20.38 9.88
N ILE A 381 24.50 19.97 9.39
CA ILE A 381 24.66 19.26 8.11
C ILE A 381 25.32 17.92 8.40
N ALA A 382 24.86 16.88 7.72
CA ALA A 382 25.63 15.65 7.55
C ALA A 382 25.65 15.30 6.06
N ASP A 383 26.74 14.73 5.58
CA ASP A 383 26.81 14.25 4.21
C ASP A 383 27.63 12.97 4.08
N GLN A 384 27.34 12.22 3.02
CA GLN A 384 28.02 10.97 2.72
C GLN A 384 27.92 10.61 1.24
N TYR A 385 28.89 9.84 0.79
CA TYR A 385 28.84 9.14 -0.49
C TYR A 385 28.34 7.70 -0.27
N ASN A 386 27.43 7.23 -1.12
CA ASN A 386 26.79 5.93 -1.01
C ASN A 386 26.89 5.13 -2.31
N GLU A 387 26.84 3.81 -2.16
CA GLU A 387 26.78 2.85 -3.26
C GLU A 387 25.70 1.79 -2.96
N GLY A 388 24.89 1.48 -3.97
CA GLY A 388 23.80 0.53 -3.92
C GLY A 388 22.73 0.91 -2.89
N LEU A 389 22.18 -0.10 -2.22
CA LEU A 389 21.08 0.08 -1.26
C LEU A 389 21.57 0.34 0.18
N ASN A 390 22.87 0.54 0.37
CA ASN A 390 23.46 0.73 1.68
C ASN A 390 23.18 2.15 2.20
N ARG A 391 22.47 2.25 3.33
CA ARG A 391 22.21 3.53 4.01
C ARG A 391 23.42 4.11 4.75
N HIS A 392 24.40 3.26 5.09
CA HIS A 392 25.60 3.64 5.83
C HIS A 392 26.74 3.89 4.85
N GLY A 393 26.74 5.09 4.27
CA GLY A 393 27.74 5.52 3.30
C GLY A 393 29.07 5.92 3.93
N ASN A 394 29.97 6.38 3.08
CA ASN A 394 31.24 6.99 3.47
C ASN A 394 30.99 8.43 3.97
N LEU A 395 31.09 8.63 5.28
CA LEU A 395 30.99 9.94 5.94
C LEU A 395 32.26 10.79 5.82
N GLU A 396 33.36 10.26 5.27
CA GLU A 396 34.59 11.05 5.04
C GLU A 396 34.45 11.99 3.83
N TRP A 397 33.47 11.73 2.95
CA TRP A 397 33.17 12.65 1.86
C TRP A 397 32.55 13.94 2.40
N ASN A 398 32.97 15.08 1.86
CA ASN A 398 32.46 16.39 2.25
C ASN A 398 32.12 17.23 1.02
N GLY A 399 30.88 17.70 0.95
CA GLY A 399 30.34 18.46 -0.17
C GLY A 399 30.67 19.96 -0.17
N ASP A 400 31.39 20.48 0.83
CA ASP A 400 31.69 21.92 0.98
C ASP A 400 30.41 22.77 0.90
N ILE A 401 29.39 22.32 1.64
CA ILE A 401 28.02 22.82 1.60
C ILE A 401 27.92 24.07 2.45
N ALA A 402 27.40 25.14 1.87
CA ALA A 402 26.92 26.29 2.65
C ALA A 402 25.41 26.15 2.84
N ALA A 403 24.93 26.33 4.07
CA ALA A 403 23.51 26.32 4.37
C ALA A 403 23.14 27.43 5.36
N ALA A 404 21.94 27.99 5.20
CA ALA A 404 21.33 28.90 6.14
C ALA A 404 19.88 28.48 6.40
N THR A 405 19.39 28.71 7.61
CA THR A 405 18.03 28.38 8.00
C THR A 405 17.31 29.59 8.57
N ALA A 406 16.01 29.67 8.31
CA ALA A 406 15.13 30.67 8.90
C ALA A 406 13.86 30.00 9.41
N LEU A 407 13.35 30.50 10.53
CA LEU A 407 12.12 30.02 11.15
C LEU A 407 11.16 31.19 11.34
N THR A 408 9.90 31.00 10.96
CA THR A 408 8.77 31.77 11.49
C THR A 408 7.99 30.88 12.45
N ASP A 409 6.86 31.33 13.00
CA ASP A 409 6.04 30.50 13.88
C ASP A 409 5.53 29.21 13.20
N THR A 410 5.37 29.23 11.87
CA THR A 410 4.72 28.17 11.09
C THR A 410 5.50 27.75 9.83
N THR A 411 6.68 28.30 9.59
CA THR A 411 7.48 28.00 8.40
C THR A 411 8.92 27.72 8.78
N TRP A 412 9.45 26.64 8.25
CA TRP A 412 10.86 26.32 8.31
C TRP A 412 11.47 26.43 6.91
N ILE A 413 12.51 27.24 6.79
CA ILE A 413 13.24 27.49 5.54
C ILE A 413 14.66 26.96 5.67
N ILE A 414 15.15 26.31 4.61
CA ILE A 414 16.57 26.07 4.39
C ILE A 414 16.95 26.57 3.00
N GLU A 415 18.11 27.18 2.91
CA GLU A 415 18.77 27.49 1.66
C GLU A 415 20.17 26.87 1.65
N MET A 416 20.54 26.23 0.54
CA MET A 416 21.78 25.48 0.41
C MET A 416 22.47 25.77 -0.93
N ARG A 417 23.80 25.85 -0.88
CA ARG A 417 24.71 25.86 -2.03
C ARG A 417 25.60 24.63 -1.96
N LEU A 418 25.65 23.88 -3.06
CA LEU A 418 26.46 22.69 -3.24
C LEU A 418 27.31 22.82 -4.52
N PRO A 419 28.63 22.99 -4.41
CA PRO A 419 29.51 23.11 -5.58
C PRO A 419 29.64 21.78 -6.35
N ALA A 420 29.40 21.79 -7.65
CA ALA A 420 29.31 20.56 -8.46
C ALA A 420 30.63 19.78 -8.54
N HIS A 421 31.77 20.46 -8.47
CA HIS A 421 33.09 19.82 -8.47
C HIS A 421 33.31 18.87 -7.27
N ARG A 422 32.55 19.04 -6.18
CA ARG A 422 32.59 18.11 -5.03
C ARG A 422 31.84 16.80 -5.30
N LEU A 423 30.93 16.81 -6.27
CA LEU A 423 30.08 15.67 -6.62
C LEU A 423 30.69 14.78 -7.72
N ASN A 424 32.00 14.91 -7.97
CA ASN A 424 32.68 14.29 -9.12
C ASN A 424 32.06 14.69 -10.48
N SER A 425 31.24 15.75 -10.52
CA SER A 425 30.80 16.37 -11.76
C SER A 425 31.92 17.24 -12.30
N ASN A 426 32.16 17.15 -13.61
CA ASN A 426 33.13 18.03 -14.27
C ASN A 426 32.60 19.46 -14.42
N ARG A 427 31.29 19.60 -14.70
CA ARG A 427 30.55 20.87 -14.77
C ARG A 427 29.06 20.60 -15.03
N ILE A 428 28.15 21.35 -14.42
CA ILE A 428 26.72 21.41 -14.78
C ILE A 428 26.55 22.14 -16.12
N ARG A 429 25.85 21.49 -17.06
CA ARG A 429 25.53 22.03 -18.39
C ARG A 429 24.02 21.96 -18.65
N PRO A 430 23.45 22.89 -19.44
CA PRO A 430 22.09 22.75 -19.93
C PRO A 430 21.92 21.41 -20.65
N GLY A 431 20.87 20.66 -20.28
CA GLY A 431 20.57 19.33 -20.79
C GLY A 431 21.16 18.18 -19.98
N ASP A 432 22.04 18.44 -19.00
CA ASP A 432 22.50 17.40 -18.08
C ASP A 432 21.33 16.82 -17.30
N ILE A 433 21.40 15.52 -17.01
CA ILE A 433 20.40 14.80 -16.24
C ILE A 433 21.08 14.07 -15.09
N TRP A 434 20.65 14.36 -13.87
CA TRP A 434 21.04 13.59 -12.68
C TRP A 434 19.85 12.78 -12.17
N GLY A 435 20.11 11.68 -11.47
CA GLY A 435 19.12 11.08 -10.59
C GLY A 435 18.95 11.95 -9.34
N PHE A 436 17.70 12.24 -8.97
CA PHE A 436 17.37 13.07 -7.82
C PHE A 436 16.27 12.46 -6.97
N ASN A 437 16.45 12.55 -5.66
CA ASN A 437 15.32 12.45 -4.73
C ASN A 437 15.49 13.44 -3.60
N PHE A 438 14.37 13.77 -2.97
CA PHE A 438 14.32 14.57 -1.78
C PHE A 438 13.40 13.90 -0.80
N SER A 439 13.80 13.86 0.46
CA SER A 439 12.94 13.46 1.54
C SER A 439 12.82 14.53 2.61
N TRP A 440 11.68 14.53 3.27
CA TRP A 440 11.39 15.38 4.40
C TRP A 440 10.86 14.53 5.54
N ILE A 441 11.54 14.61 6.67
CA ILE A 441 11.26 13.85 7.87
C ILE A 441 10.72 14.83 8.90
N ARG A 442 9.50 14.55 9.34
CA ARG A 442 8.89 15.13 10.53
C ARG A 442 8.89 14.11 11.65
N VAL A 443 9.31 14.55 12.83
CA VAL A 443 9.36 13.72 14.03
C VAL A 443 8.43 14.26 15.10
N ALA A 444 8.40 15.58 15.31
CA ALA A 444 7.74 16.16 16.47
C ALA A 444 6.26 16.51 16.27
N ASN A 445 5.92 17.24 15.19
CA ASN A 445 4.55 17.73 14.98
C ASN A 445 3.60 16.63 14.51
N SER A 446 3.86 16.10 13.30
CA SER A 446 3.08 15.03 12.68
C SER A 446 4.07 14.05 12.05
N PRO A 447 4.40 12.94 12.73
CA PRO A 447 5.42 11.99 12.27
C PRO A 447 5.18 11.56 10.82
N THR A 448 6.04 12.02 9.92
CA THR A 448 5.89 11.84 8.49
C THR A 448 7.26 11.65 7.87
N TYR A 449 7.39 10.66 6.99
CA TYR A 449 8.54 10.52 6.13
C TYR A 449 8.05 10.64 4.68
N ALA A 450 8.25 11.81 4.11
CA ALA A 450 7.83 12.19 2.78
C ALA A 450 9.00 12.08 1.79
N GLN A 451 8.72 11.71 0.55
CA GLN A 451 9.67 11.58 -0.55
C GLN A 451 9.12 12.27 -1.80
N TRP A 452 9.95 12.95 -2.59
CA TRP A 452 9.52 13.53 -3.86
C TRP A 452 9.25 12.44 -4.90
N ALA A 453 10.23 11.55 -5.11
CA ALA A 453 10.06 10.34 -5.91
C ALA A 453 9.78 9.15 -4.97
N PRO A 454 8.64 8.42 -5.14
CA PRO A 454 8.35 7.24 -4.33
C PRO A 454 9.40 6.15 -4.54
N THR A 455 10.04 5.70 -3.47
CA THR A 455 11.01 4.59 -3.54
C THR A 455 10.45 3.25 -3.03
N TYR A 456 9.17 3.25 -2.64
CA TYR A 456 8.42 2.07 -2.18
C TYR A 456 9.09 1.37 -0.98
N GLY A 457 9.62 2.19 -0.07
CA GLY A 457 10.40 1.76 1.07
C GLY A 457 11.39 2.85 1.45
N ASN A 458 12.56 2.44 1.94
CA ASN A 458 13.63 3.38 2.31
C ASN A 458 14.03 4.30 1.13
N ALA A 459 14.51 5.51 1.43
CA ALA A 459 14.92 6.49 0.41
C ALA A 459 16.25 6.15 -0.28
N HIS A 460 17.03 5.21 0.26
CA HIS A 460 18.33 4.77 -0.28
C HIS A 460 18.16 3.80 -1.47
N ARG A 461 17.50 4.28 -2.52
CA ARG A 461 17.12 3.55 -3.74
C ARG A 461 17.48 4.39 -4.97
N PRO A 462 18.77 4.47 -5.35
CA PRO A 462 19.19 5.21 -6.54
C PRO A 462 18.55 4.65 -7.82
N ASP A 463 18.18 3.36 -7.80
CA ASP A 463 17.34 2.69 -8.80
C ASP A 463 15.88 3.15 -8.81
N ARG A 464 15.49 4.19 -8.07
CA ARG A 464 14.12 4.74 -7.99
C ARG A 464 14.09 6.28 -7.96
N PHE A 465 15.24 6.93 -8.09
CA PHE A 465 15.30 8.39 -8.13
C PHE A 465 14.59 8.93 -9.37
N GLY A 466 13.92 10.08 -9.23
CA GLY A 466 13.39 10.81 -10.37
C GLY A 466 14.52 11.46 -11.15
N PHE A 467 14.18 12.17 -12.22
CA PHE A 467 15.18 12.86 -13.05
C PHE A 467 15.26 14.33 -12.63
N LEU A 468 16.47 14.86 -12.52
CA LEU A 468 16.75 16.28 -12.41
C LEU A 468 17.38 16.76 -13.71
N GLN A 469 16.68 17.62 -14.44
CA GLN A 469 17.17 18.23 -15.66
C GLN A 469 17.64 19.66 -15.42
N PHE A 470 18.83 19.98 -15.90
CA PHE A 470 19.36 21.35 -15.89
C PHE A 470 18.97 22.08 -17.19
N ASN A 471 18.41 23.28 -17.10
CA ASN A 471 17.83 23.99 -18.25
C ASN A 471 18.14 25.48 -18.35
#